data_AF-A0A6N8TIY7-F1
#
_entry.id   AF-A0A6N8TIY7-F1
#
_cell.length_a   1.000
_cell.length_b   1.000
_cell.length_c   1.000
_cell.angle_alpha   90.00
_cell.angle_beta   90.00
_cell.angle_gamma   90.00
#
_symmetry.space_group_name_H-M   'P 1'
#
loop_
_entity.id
_entity.type
_entity.pdbx_description
1 polymer ?
#
loop_
_entity_poly.entity_id
_entity_poly.type
_entity_poly.pdbx_seq_one_letter_code
_entity_poly.pdbx_strand_id
1 'polypeptide(L)'
;QQTVIEEYLALVDLDADLVEAGIEAQWLIPATAEPEAMKGAVRTAKAIGQVLPSVKRRVVLNQRDGQFRFYPNSPADRFWREELQPLCATLGHIDVPAIAAGSWVPFEAAGKRPVEVVGAEIDQVRAWTGRSRPAAKVLRGDVAAFLASVQAALSREASNGC
;
A
#
# COMPACT_ATOMS: atom_id res chain seq x y z
N GLN A 1 -1.55 18.83 -1.24
CA GLN A 1 -2.63 18.30 -2.09
C GLN A 1 -3.68 17.48 -1.32
N GLN A 2 -3.37 16.97 -0.12
CA GLN A 2 -4.27 16.11 0.69
C GLN A 2 -5.60 16.78 1.09
N THR A 3 -5.57 18.07 1.44
CA THR A 3 -6.74 18.86 1.86
C THR A 3 -7.87 18.89 0.83
N VAL A 4 -7.53 18.82 -0.46
CA VAL A 4 -8.51 18.92 -1.54
C VAL A 4 -9.37 17.66 -1.63
N ILE A 5 -8.81 16.47 -1.43
CA ILE A 5 -9.59 15.22 -1.54
C ILE A 5 -10.61 15.13 -0.39
N GLU A 6 -10.20 15.46 0.83
CA GLU A 6 -11.07 15.44 2.02
C GLU A 6 -12.23 16.44 1.87
N GLU A 7 -11.93 17.66 1.42
CA GLU A 7 -12.94 18.69 1.14
C GLU A 7 -13.91 18.24 0.04
N TYR A 8 -13.41 17.67 -1.07
CA TYR A 8 -14.27 17.18 -2.15
C TYR A 8 -15.17 16.02 -1.71
N LEU A 9 -14.65 15.07 -0.94
CA LEU A 9 -15.44 13.94 -0.42
C LEU A 9 -16.57 14.39 0.49
N ALA A 10 -16.30 15.37 1.36
CA ALA A 10 -17.32 15.96 2.21
C ALA A 10 -18.34 16.79 1.42
N LEU A 11 -17.90 17.49 0.37
CA LEU A 11 -18.77 18.33 -0.47
C LEU A 11 -19.79 17.52 -1.28
N VAL A 12 -19.47 16.28 -1.65
CA VAL A 12 -20.34 15.41 -2.44
C VAL A 12 -21.16 14.43 -1.61
N ASP A 13 -21.09 14.52 -0.28
CA ASP A 13 -21.77 13.60 0.66
C ASP A 13 -21.56 12.10 0.31
N LEU A 14 -20.34 11.75 -0.11
CA LEU A 14 -20.05 10.40 -0.62
C LEU A 14 -20.37 9.30 0.40
N ASP A 15 -20.24 9.58 1.70
CA ASP A 15 -20.56 8.61 2.73
C ASP A 15 -22.05 8.23 2.72
N ALA A 16 -22.94 9.21 2.56
CA ALA A 16 -24.37 8.97 2.43
C ALA A 16 -24.69 8.14 1.18
N ASP A 17 -24.07 8.46 0.04
CA ASP A 17 -24.23 7.70 -1.20
C ASP A 17 -23.78 6.24 -1.05
N LEU A 18 -22.65 5.99 -0.37
CA LEU A 18 -22.15 4.63 -0.12
C LEU A 18 -23.12 3.84 0.77
N VAL A 19 -23.66 4.49 1.80
CA VAL A 19 -24.64 3.88 2.71
C VAL A 19 -25.95 3.60 1.99
N GLU A 20 -26.48 4.54 1.20
CA GLU A 20 -27.71 4.38 0.42
C GLU A 20 -27.58 3.24 -0.60
N ALA A 21 -26.44 3.17 -1.27
CA ALA A 21 -26.15 2.11 -2.23
C ALA A 21 -25.85 0.75 -1.58
N GLY A 22 -25.73 0.69 -0.24
CA GLY A 22 -25.36 -0.52 0.48
C GLY A 22 -23.96 -1.04 0.14
N ILE A 23 -23.04 -0.15 -0.25
CA ILE A 23 -21.69 -0.49 -0.68
C ILE A 23 -20.74 -0.50 0.51
N GLU A 24 -20.15 -1.66 0.80
CA GLU A 24 -19.04 -1.75 1.74
C GLU A 24 -17.71 -1.34 1.07
N ALA A 25 -17.31 -0.09 1.29
CA ALA A 25 -16.03 0.42 0.80
C ALA A 25 -14.88 0.22 1.81
N GLN A 26 -13.66 0.10 1.29
CA GLN A 26 -12.43 0.10 2.08
C GLN A 26 -11.48 1.21 1.62
N TRP A 27 -10.89 1.92 2.59
CA TRP A 27 -9.87 2.93 2.34
C TRP A 27 -8.51 2.46 2.83
N LEU A 28 -7.57 2.28 1.91
CA LEU A 28 -6.21 1.84 2.19
C LEU A 28 -5.27 3.03 2.38
N ILE A 29 -4.52 3.03 3.47
CA ILE A 29 -3.66 4.16 3.88
C ILE A 29 -2.20 3.70 3.85
N PRO A 30 -1.46 3.93 2.75
CA PRO A 30 -0.07 3.50 2.67
C PRO A 30 0.83 4.34 3.58
N ALA A 31 1.72 3.64 4.28
CA ALA A 31 2.83 4.22 5.03
C ALA A 31 4.10 3.44 4.69
N THR A 32 5.22 4.12 4.49
CA THR A 32 6.55 3.50 4.52
C THR A 32 7.22 3.78 5.87
N ALA A 33 8.35 3.12 6.14
CA ALA A 33 9.14 3.31 7.35
C ALA A 33 9.88 4.67 7.39
N GLU A 34 9.36 5.69 6.70
CA GLU A 34 9.85 7.06 6.73
C GLU A 34 8.99 7.93 7.65
N PRO A 35 9.57 8.77 8.53
CA PRO A 35 8.82 9.55 9.51
C PRO A 35 7.69 10.42 8.93
N GLU A 36 7.94 11.09 7.79
CA GLU A 36 6.93 11.94 7.17
C GLU A 36 5.80 11.13 6.52
N ALA A 37 6.11 9.95 5.95
CA ALA A 37 5.10 9.03 5.45
C ALA A 37 4.21 8.51 6.59
N MET A 38 4.80 8.13 7.72
CA MET A 38 4.05 7.71 8.92
C MET A 38 3.11 8.82 9.43
N LYS A 39 3.60 10.06 9.54
CA LYS A 39 2.78 11.22 9.93
C LYS A 39 1.64 11.47 8.95
N GLY A 40 1.92 11.37 7.65
CA GLY A 40 0.94 11.50 6.59
C GLY A 40 -0.17 10.46 6.72
N ALA A 41 0.18 9.20 6.99
CA ALA A 41 -0.78 8.12 7.18
C ALA A 41 -1.70 8.37 8.38
N VAL A 42 -1.15 8.76 9.54
CA VAL A 42 -1.97 9.07 10.73
C VAL A 42 -2.93 10.22 10.47
N ARG A 43 -2.46 11.28 9.82
CA ARG A 43 -3.30 12.43 9.45
C ARG A 43 -4.43 12.02 8.51
N THR A 44 -4.11 11.27 7.46
CA THR A 44 -5.10 10.75 6.50
C THR A 44 -6.16 9.90 7.21
N ALA A 45 -5.74 9.00 8.10
CA ALA A 45 -6.65 8.10 8.78
C ALA A 45 -7.67 8.84 9.65
N LYS A 46 -7.20 9.91 10.33
CA LYS A 46 -8.04 10.77 11.16
C LYS A 46 -9.02 11.56 10.28
N ALA A 47 -8.54 12.21 9.22
CA ALA A 47 -9.37 13.02 8.34
C ALA A 47 -10.41 12.19 7.58
N ILE A 48 -10.01 11.09 6.96
CA ILE A 48 -10.95 10.17 6.28
C ILE A 48 -11.97 9.59 7.26
N GLY A 49 -11.57 9.33 8.51
CA GLY A 49 -12.52 8.90 9.54
C GLY A 49 -13.60 9.91 9.89
N GLN A 50 -13.35 11.19 9.65
CA GLN A 50 -14.33 12.26 9.87
C GLN A 50 -15.25 12.44 8.68
N VAL A 51 -14.73 12.30 7.45
CA VAL A 51 -15.51 12.55 6.22
C VAL A 51 -16.20 11.31 5.66
N LEU A 52 -15.68 10.12 5.91
CA LEU A 52 -16.20 8.83 5.43
C LEU A 52 -16.29 7.82 6.59
N PRO A 53 -17.13 8.06 7.60
CA PRO A 53 -17.21 7.21 8.78
C PRO A 53 -17.71 5.78 8.49
N SER A 54 -18.51 5.57 7.44
CA SER A 54 -18.98 4.23 7.05
C SER A 54 -17.87 3.36 6.44
N VAL A 55 -16.80 3.99 5.93
CA VAL A 55 -15.73 3.30 5.19
C VAL A 55 -14.77 2.59 6.15
N LYS A 56 -14.54 1.29 5.89
CA LYS A 56 -13.54 0.49 6.60
C LYS A 56 -12.14 1.00 6.22
N ARG A 57 -11.43 1.61 7.16
CA ARG A 57 -10.05 2.10 6.95
C ARG A 57 -9.05 1.05 7.38
N ARG A 58 -7.97 0.85 6.61
CA ARG A 58 -6.82 0.01 7.00
C ARG A 58 -5.50 0.68 6.66
N VAL A 59 -4.50 0.46 7.50
CA VAL A 59 -3.12 0.92 7.24
C VAL A 59 -2.39 -0.11 6.39
N VAL A 60 -1.65 0.33 5.37
CA VAL A 60 -0.78 -0.53 4.57
C VAL A 60 0.67 -0.20 4.92
N LEU A 61 1.32 -1.10 5.65
CA LEU A 61 2.72 -0.99 6.03
C LEU A 61 3.60 -1.48 4.89
N ASN A 62 4.04 -0.56 4.05
CA ASN A 62 4.87 -0.83 2.89
C ASN A 62 6.35 -0.81 3.28
N GLN A 63 7.01 -1.95 3.17
CA GLN A 63 8.40 -2.13 3.57
C GLN A 63 9.42 -1.65 2.53
N ARG A 64 9.00 -0.90 1.50
CA ARG A 64 9.86 -0.33 0.45
C ARG A 64 11.14 0.31 1.01
N ASP A 65 11.01 1.11 2.06
CA ASP A 65 12.12 1.86 2.66
C ASP A 65 12.71 1.15 3.90
N GLY A 66 12.36 -0.12 4.09
CA GLY A 66 12.79 -0.96 5.20
C GLY A 66 11.63 -1.44 6.08
N GLN A 67 11.97 -2.26 7.06
CA GLN A 67 11.01 -2.73 8.06
C GLN A 67 10.65 -1.59 9.03
N PHE A 68 9.46 -1.64 9.63
CA PHE A 68 9.06 -0.77 10.74
C PHE A 68 9.77 -1.17 12.04
N ARG A 69 11.10 -1.14 12.01
CA ARG A 69 12.00 -1.42 13.13
C ARG A 69 13.00 -0.29 13.21
N PHE A 70 12.91 0.47 14.28
CA PHE A 70 13.62 1.74 14.43
C PHE A 70 14.65 1.65 15.56
N TYR A 71 15.67 2.52 15.52
CA TYR A 71 16.58 2.66 16.65
C TYR A 71 15.82 3.15 17.89
N PRO A 72 16.03 2.53 19.06
CA PRO A 72 15.32 2.91 20.28
C PRO A 72 15.44 4.40 20.59
N ASN A 73 14.31 5.03 20.90
CA ASN A 73 14.11 6.45 21.22
C ASN A 73 14.41 7.43 20.09
N SER A 74 14.70 6.96 18.88
CA SER A 74 14.74 7.83 17.71
C SER A 74 13.39 8.53 17.48
N PRO A 75 13.35 9.68 16.78
CA PRO A 75 12.09 10.32 16.44
C PRO A 75 11.11 9.39 15.70
N ALA A 76 11.62 8.53 14.81
CA ALA A 76 10.83 7.55 14.08
C ALA A 76 10.23 6.48 15.01
N ASP A 77 11.05 5.95 15.93
CA ASP A 77 10.63 4.96 16.92
C ASP A 77 9.55 5.50 17.86
N ARG A 78 9.73 6.72 18.37
CA ARG A 78 8.71 7.37 19.22
C ARG A 78 7.40 7.56 18.47
N PHE A 79 7.45 8.12 17.27
CA PHE A 79 6.25 8.32 16.46
C PHE A 79 5.55 7.00 16.10
N TRP A 80 6.32 5.98 15.75
CA TRP A 80 5.80 4.64 15.50
C TRP A 80 5.02 4.11 16.72
N ARG A 81 5.62 4.10 17.91
CA ARG A 81 4.99 3.55 19.11
C ARG A 81 3.82 4.37 19.62
N GLU A 82 3.91 5.71 19.54
CA GLU A 82 2.95 6.62 20.16
C GLU A 82 1.75 6.90 19.26
N GLU A 83 1.90 6.83 17.93
CA GLU A 83 0.85 7.22 16.98
C GLU A 83 0.50 6.12 15.98
N LEU A 84 1.46 5.66 15.16
CA LEU A 84 1.13 4.77 14.03
C LEU A 84 0.80 3.34 14.47
N GLN A 85 1.54 2.75 15.41
CA GLN A 85 1.29 1.41 15.91
C GLN A 85 -0.08 1.30 16.63
N PRO A 86 -0.46 2.22 17.53
CA PRO A 86 -1.82 2.25 18.09
C PRO A 86 -2.91 2.40 17.02
N LEU A 87 -2.66 3.19 15.98
CA LEU A 87 -3.58 3.33 14.85
C LEU A 87 -3.74 2.01 14.08
N CYS A 88 -2.64 1.30 13.80
CA CYS A 88 -2.66 -0.03 13.20
C CYS A 88 -3.42 -1.06 14.05
N ALA A 89 -3.34 -0.96 15.38
CA ALA A 89 -4.10 -1.83 16.28
C ALA A 89 -5.61 -1.53 16.24
N THR A 90 -5.98 -0.26 16.04
CA THR A 90 -7.37 0.19 15.99
C THR A 90 -8.03 -0.11 14.65
N LEU A 91 -7.33 0.15 13.54
CA LEU A 91 -7.87 0.04 12.18
C LEU A 91 -7.55 -1.31 11.51
N GLY A 92 -6.65 -2.10 12.09
CA GLY A 92 -6.00 -3.19 11.38
C GLY A 92 -4.95 -2.68 10.38
N HIS A 93 -4.07 -3.59 9.96
CA HIS A 93 -3.05 -3.26 8.97
C HIS A 93 -2.71 -4.44 8.05
N ILE A 94 -2.14 -4.11 6.89
CA ILE A 94 -1.65 -5.05 5.89
C ILE A 94 -0.15 -4.82 5.74
N ASP A 95 0.65 -5.85 5.98
CA ASP A 95 2.07 -5.82 5.68
C ASP A 95 2.32 -6.11 4.19
N VAL A 96 2.93 -5.15 3.51
CA VAL A 96 3.36 -5.28 2.11
C VAL A 96 4.89 -5.30 2.07
N PRO A 97 5.52 -6.39 1.59
CA PRO A 97 6.97 -6.46 1.54
C PRO A 97 7.55 -5.48 0.51
N ALA A 98 8.83 -5.17 0.61
CA ALA A 98 9.54 -4.54 -0.50
C ALA A 98 9.60 -5.50 -1.68
N ILE A 99 9.45 -4.97 -2.90
CA ILE A 99 9.92 -5.68 -4.09
C ILE A 99 11.45 -5.71 -4.09
N ALA A 100 12.04 -6.79 -4.62
CA ALA A 100 13.48 -6.91 -4.73
C ALA A 100 14.10 -5.66 -5.41
N ALA A 101 15.19 -5.16 -4.84
CA ALA A 101 15.78 -3.89 -5.24
C ALA A 101 16.20 -3.91 -6.72
N GLY A 102 15.80 -2.89 -7.46
CA GLY A 102 16.07 -2.78 -8.90
C GLY A 102 15.17 -3.65 -9.78
N SER A 103 14.31 -4.50 -9.21
CA SER A 103 13.47 -5.41 -10.01
C SER A 103 12.24 -4.73 -10.59
N TRP A 104 11.78 -3.63 -9.99
CA TRP A 104 10.61 -2.88 -10.47
C TRP A 104 10.93 -1.78 -11.49
N VAL A 105 12.01 -1.03 -11.26
CA VAL A 105 12.34 0.21 -11.99
C VAL A 105 12.27 0.07 -13.52
N PRO A 106 12.78 -1.03 -14.15
CA PRO A 106 12.67 -1.19 -15.60
C PRO A 106 11.22 -1.33 -16.11
N PHE A 107 10.33 -1.93 -15.32
CA PHE A 107 8.92 -2.10 -15.68
C PHE A 107 8.13 -0.81 -15.50
N GLU A 108 8.43 -0.08 -14.43
CA GLU A 108 7.87 1.24 -14.18
C GLU A 108 8.22 2.21 -15.32
N ALA A 109 9.49 2.24 -15.74
CA ALA A 109 9.94 3.03 -16.88
C ALA A 109 9.25 2.64 -18.20
N ALA A 110 8.84 1.37 -18.34
CA ALA A 110 8.08 0.86 -19.47
C ALA A 110 6.55 1.00 -19.32
N GLY A 111 6.08 1.69 -18.27
CA GLY A 111 4.66 1.91 -17.99
C GLY A 111 3.87 0.63 -17.74
N LYS A 112 4.51 -0.40 -17.19
CA LYS A 112 3.88 -1.71 -16.95
C LYS A 112 3.31 -1.79 -15.55
N ARG A 113 2.19 -2.50 -15.44
CA ARG A 113 1.57 -2.89 -14.17
C ARG A 113 2.11 -4.25 -13.74
N PRO A 114 2.19 -4.54 -12.43
CA PRO A 114 2.70 -5.82 -11.94
C PRO A 114 2.00 -7.04 -12.57
N VAL A 115 0.67 -6.98 -12.75
CA VAL A 115 -0.11 -8.07 -13.37
C VAL A 115 0.26 -8.32 -14.83
N GLU A 116 0.64 -7.28 -15.56
CA GLU A 116 1.10 -7.39 -16.95
C GLU A 116 2.48 -8.04 -17.01
N VAL A 117 3.35 -7.72 -16.06
CA VAL A 117 4.69 -8.33 -15.96
C VAL A 117 4.60 -9.82 -15.66
N VAL A 118 3.75 -10.22 -14.71
CA VAL A 118 3.57 -11.63 -14.35
C VAL A 118 2.97 -12.44 -15.51
N GLY A 119 2.05 -11.85 -16.27
CA GLY A 119 1.45 -12.48 -17.45
C GLY A 119 2.31 -12.47 -18.72
N ALA A 120 3.44 -11.76 -18.73
CA ALA A 120 4.25 -11.55 -19.93
C ALA A 120 5.15 -12.74 -20.28
N GLU A 121 5.33 -12.99 -21.57
CA GLU A 121 6.37 -13.89 -22.05
C GLU A 121 7.77 -13.29 -21.84
N ILE A 122 8.78 -14.16 -21.68
CA ILE A 122 10.14 -13.71 -21.36
C ILE A 122 10.71 -12.78 -22.43
N ASP A 123 10.36 -12.98 -23.71
CA ASP A 123 10.82 -12.07 -24.77
C ASP A 123 10.19 -10.68 -24.70
N GLN A 124 8.94 -10.57 -24.21
CA GLN A 124 8.33 -9.26 -23.92
C GLN A 124 9.03 -8.57 -22.76
N VAL A 125 9.32 -9.32 -21.68
CA VAL A 125 10.08 -8.80 -20.53
C VAL A 125 11.46 -8.30 -20.97
N ARG A 126 12.15 -9.03 -21.85
CA ARG A 126 13.42 -8.59 -22.42
C ARG A 126 13.28 -7.31 -23.23
N ALA A 127 12.23 -7.20 -24.05
CA ALA A 127 11.95 -6.00 -24.84
C ALA A 127 11.69 -4.77 -23.96
N TRP A 128 11.00 -4.92 -22.83
CA TRP A 128 10.72 -3.81 -21.90
C TRP A 128 11.94 -3.40 -21.08
N THR A 129 12.77 -4.36 -20.69
CA THR A 129 13.84 -4.13 -19.71
C THR A 129 15.23 -4.01 -20.31
N GLY A 130 15.41 -4.39 -21.58
CA GLY A 130 16.72 -4.46 -22.25
C GLY A 130 17.66 -5.53 -21.69
N ARG A 131 17.16 -6.44 -20.84
CA ARG A 131 17.98 -7.41 -20.11
C ARG A 131 18.18 -8.72 -20.86
N SER A 132 19.19 -9.48 -20.43
CA SER A 132 19.42 -10.84 -20.90
C SER A 132 18.26 -11.77 -20.49
N ARG A 133 18.10 -12.89 -21.18
CA ARG A 133 17.03 -13.87 -20.87
C ARG A 133 17.06 -14.37 -19.42
N PRO A 134 18.21 -14.72 -18.81
CA PRO A 134 18.25 -15.08 -17.39
C PRO A 134 17.82 -13.94 -16.47
N ALA A 135 18.30 -12.71 -16.72
CA ALA A 135 17.92 -11.55 -15.91
C ALA A 135 16.43 -11.21 -16.04
N ALA A 136 15.84 -11.31 -17.24
CA ALA A 136 14.42 -11.15 -17.46
C ALA A 136 13.57 -12.16 -16.66
N LYS A 137 14.01 -13.42 -16.54
CA LYS A 137 13.35 -14.41 -15.69
C LYS A 137 13.38 -14.03 -14.21
N VAL A 138 14.53 -13.58 -13.71
CA VAL A 138 14.68 -13.14 -12.32
C VAL A 138 13.77 -11.95 -12.03
N LEU A 139 13.82 -10.91 -12.86
CA LEU A 139 12.98 -9.71 -12.71
C LEU A 139 11.49 -10.04 -12.69
N ARG A 140 11.00 -10.86 -13.63
CA ARG A 140 9.60 -11.32 -13.64
C ARG A 140 9.27 -12.14 -12.39
N GLY A 141 10.19 -13.00 -11.96
CA GLY A 141 10.06 -13.83 -10.76
C GLY A 141 9.93 -12.99 -9.48
N ASP A 142 10.74 -11.95 -9.33
CA ASP A 142 10.69 -11.04 -8.19
C ASP A 142 9.35 -10.29 -8.11
N VAL A 143 8.84 -9.81 -9.24
CA VAL A 143 7.52 -9.16 -9.32
C VAL A 143 6.41 -10.14 -8.99
N ALA A 144 6.51 -11.39 -9.45
CA ALA A 144 5.54 -12.43 -9.14
C ALA A 144 5.54 -12.80 -7.65
N ALA A 145 6.72 -12.93 -7.03
CA ALA A 145 6.86 -13.22 -5.61
C ALA A 145 6.30 -12.07 -4.75
N PHE A 146 6.57 -10.82 -5.14
CA PHE A 146 5.97 -9.64 -4.51
C PHE A 146 4.43 -9.67 -4.60
N LEU A 147 3.86 -9.85 -5.79
CA LEU A 147 2.42 -9.90 -5.98
C LEU A 147 1.75 -11.03 -5.20
N ALA A 148 2.34 -12.22 -5.19
CA ALA A 148 1.83 -13.34 -4.41
C ALA A 148 1.80 -13.03 -2.91
N SER A 149 2.83 -12.35 -2.40
CA SER A 149 2.91 -11.94 -1.00
C SER A 149 1.84 -10.90 -0.64
N VAL A 150 1.63 -9.91 -1.52
CA VAL A 150 0.57 -8.89 -1.35
C VAL A 150 -0.81 -9.53 -1.38
N GLN A 151 -1.06 -10.42 -2.33
CA GLN A 151 -2.35 -11.10 -2.45
C GLN A 151 -2.64 -11.97 -1.22
N ALA A 152 -1.64 -12.70 -0.72
CA ALA A 152 -1.79 -13.46 0.52
C ALA A 152 -2.09 -12.56 1.73
N ALA A 153 -1.48 -11.38 1.82
CA ALA A 153 -1.73 -10.42 2.89
C ALA A 153 -3.16 -9.87 2.83
N LEU A 154 -3.64 -9.50 1.64
CA LEU A 154 -5.01 -9.03 1.43
C LEU A 154 -6.05 -10.12 1.72
N SER A 155 -5.81 -11.36 1.30
CA SER A 155 -6.75 -12.47 1.51
C SER A 155 -6.89 -12.84 2.99
N ARG A 156 -5.80 -12.84 3.78
CA ARG A 156 -5.88 -13.12 5.23
C ARG A 156 -6.78 -12.12 5.96
N GLU A 157 -6.71 -10.86 5.55
CA GLU A 157 -7.52 -9.79 6.13
C GLU A 157 -8.99 -9.88 5.70
N ALA A 158 -9.28 -10.34 4.48
CA ALA A 158 -10.65 -10.59 4.04
C ALA A 158 -11.33 -11.70 4.85
N SER A 159 -10.58 -12.73 5.28
CA SER A 159 -11.10 -13.85 6.06
C SER A 159 -11.36 -13.54 7.54
N ASN A 160 -10.66 -12.55 8.12
CA ASN A 160 -10.81 -12.15 9.53
C ASN A 160 -12.00 -11.21 9.78
N GLY A 161 -12.76 -10.86 8.73
CA GLY A 161 -13.95 -10.00 8.79
C GLY A 161 -15.27 -10.72 8.60
N CYS A 162 -15.30 -12.06 8.70
CA CYS A 162 -16.48 -12.92 8.58
C CYS A 162 -16.79 -13.60 9.91
#